data_AF-Q03TD8-F1
#
_entry.id   AF-Q03TD8-F1
#
_cell.length_a   1.000
_cell.length_b   1.000
_cell.length_c   1.000
_cell.angle_alpha   90.00
_cell.angle_beta   90.00
_cell.angle_gamma   90.00
#
_symmetry.space_group_name_H-M   'P 1'
#
loop_
_entity.id
_entity.type
_entity.pdbx_description
1 polymer ?
#
loop_
_entity_poly.entity_id
_entity_poly.type
_entity_poly.pdbx_seq_one_letter_code
_entity_poly.pdbx_strand_id
1 'polypeptide(L)'
;MGLGLQILIKRFLSHNDRPAPHQRSQAAIYGALSGIMVGVAGLSGGGPIIAGLLVLGLDMLPAAATSAYVLVGTSLVGLLFHLSANNIDWSVGLSLMIGAVLGALCAPRLLMHIDPQKLNQYVKPFMGLLLIVMGLRMIV
;
A
#
# COMPACT_ATOMS: atom_id res chain seq x y z
N MET A 1 38.42 -15.36 9.98
CA MET A 1 37.39 -15.47 11.04
C MET A 1 36.66 -14.15 11.31
N GLY A 2 37.31 -12.98 11.33
CA GLY A 2 36.66 -11.71 11.68
C GLY A 2 35.65 -11.13 10.66
N LEU A 3 35.83 -11.36 9.36
CA LEU A 3 34.96 -10.78 8.31
C LEU A 3 33.55 -11.40 8.27
N GLY A 4 33.41 -12.69 8.57
CA GLY A 4 32.11 -13.37 8.64
C GLY A 4 31.27 -12.88 9.83
N LEU A 5 31.94 -12.61 10.96
CA LEU A 5 31.28 -12.05 12.15
C LEU A 5 30.84 -10.60 11.91
N GLN A 6 31.63 -9.81 11.18
CA GLN A 6 31.24 -8.45 10.78
C GLN A 6 30.01 -8.45 9.87
N ILE A 7 29.85 -9.37 8.92
CA ILE A 7 28.67 -9.43 8.06
C ILE A 7 27.41 -9.81 8.86
N LEU A 8 27.53 -10.72 9.83
CA LEU A 8 26.41 -11.10 10.70
C LEU A 8 26.00 -9.94 11.64
N ILE A 9 26.98 -9.24 12.20
CA ILE A 9 26.78 -8.10 13.10
C ILE A 9 26.24 -6.89 12.32
N LYS A 10 26.77 -6.54 11.14
CA LYS A 10 26.27 -5.42 10.33
C LYS A 10 24.85 -5.66 9.80
N ARG A 11 24.49 -6.93 9.53
CA ARG A 11 23.12 -7.30 9.14
C ARG A 11 22.10 -7.20 10.28
N PHE A 12 22.55 -7.29 11.53
CA PHE A 12 21.71 -7.16 12.72
C PHE A 12 21.76 -5.75 13.38
N LEU A 13 22.86 -5.01 13.23
CA LEU A 13 23.08 -3.70 13.86
C LEU A 13 22.94 -2.50 12.91
N SER A 14 22.96 -2.70 11.59
CA SER A 14 22.71 -1.62 10.61
C SER A 14 21.21 -1.51 10.30
N HIS A 15 20.41 -1.36 11.35
CA HIS A 15 18.99 -0.98 11.29
C HIS A 15 18.76 0.29 12.13
N ASN A 16 19.76 1.17 12.16
CA ASN A 16 19.67 2.44 12.86
C ASN A 16 20.13 3.57 11.93
N ASP A 17 19.33 3.82 10.90
CA ASP A 17 19.31 5.11 10.24
C ASP A 17 18.33 5.99 11.01
N ARG A 18 18.88 6.79 11.93
CA ARG A 18 18.16 7.93 12.48
C ARG A 18 17.76 8.80 11.29
N PRO A 19 16.47 9.10 11.06
CA PRO A 19 16.08 9.87 9.91
C PRO A 19 16.70 11.27 10.03
N ALA A 20 17.50 11.64 9.03
CA ALA A 20 17.96 13.02 8.87
C ALA A 20 16.73 13.95 8.85
N PRO A 21 16.83 15.21 9.32
CA PRO A 21 15.69 16.13 9.40
C PRO A 21 14.96 16.32 8.05
N HIS A 22 15.63 16.09 6.93
CA HIS A 22 15.05 16.10 5.59
C HIS A 22 14.12 14.89 5.29
N GLN A 23 14.41 13.70 5.84
CA GLN A 23 13.60 12.49 5.64
C GLN A 23 12.27 12.54 6.40
N ARG A 24 12.23 13.20 7.56
CA ARG A 24 10.99 13.36 8.35
C ARG A 24 9.93 14.20 7.63
N SER A 25 10.33 15.26 6.92
CA SER A 25 9.36 16.08 6.18
C SER A 25 8.80 15.33 4.97
N GLN A 26 9.63 14.54 4.28
CA GLN A 26 9.20 13.71 3.17
C GLN A 26 8.16 12.67 3.63
N ALA A 27 8.40 12.00 4.77
CA ALA A 27 7.42 11.08 5.36
C ALA A 27 6.06 11.75 5.61
N ALA A 28 6.08 12.96 6.16
CA ALA A 28 4.87 13.73 6.43
C ALA A 28 4.13 14.12 5.14
N ILE A 29 4.85 14.46 4.06
CA ILE A 29 4.26 14.78 2.77
C ILE A 29 3.58 13.55 2.16
N TYR A 30 4.24 12.39 2.12
CA TYR A 30 3.65 11.16 1.58
C TYR A 30 2.46 10.68 2.44
N GLY A 31 2.54 10.84 3.76
CA GLY A 31 1.43 10.60 4.69
C GLY A 31 0.24 11.53 4.46
N ALA A 32 0.49 12.82 4.26
CA ALA A 32 -0.56 13.80 3.96
C ALA A 32 -1.20 13.54 2.60
N LEU A 33 -0.40 13.28 1.56
CA LEU A 33 -0.89 12.96 0.21
C LEU A 33 -1.75 11.69 0.22
N SER A 34 -1.29 10.63 0.88
CA SER A 34 -2.09 9.41 1.02
C SER A 34 -3.39 9.64 1.78
N GLY A 35 -3.36 10.39 2.89
CA GLY A 35 -4.55 10.76 3.64
C GLY A 35 -5.58 11.54 2.81
N ILE A 36 -5.12 12.50 2.01
CA ILE A 36 -5.99 13.26 1.10
C ILE A 36 -6.60 12.36 0.02
N MET A 37 -5.81 11.46 -0.59
CA MET A 37 -6.34 10.50 -1.58
C MET A 37 -7.40 9.57 -0.98
N VAL A 38 -7.20 9.11 0.25
CA VAL A 38 -8.17 8.28 0.97
C VAL A 38 -9.44 9.07 1.27
N GLY A 39 -9.29 10.28 1.82
CA GLY A 39 -10.42 11.09 2.27
C GLY A 39 -11.26 11.67 1.13
N VAL A 40 -10.64 12.20 0.08
CA VAL A 40 -11.33 12.90 -1.01
C VAL A 40 -11.83 11.95 -2.09
N ALA A 41 -11.00 10.96 -2.46
CA ALA A 41 -11.27 10.10 -3.60
C ALA A 41 -11.63 8.66 -3.22
N GLY A 42 -11.61 8.30 -1.92
CA GLY A 42 -11.87 6.93 -1.47
C GLY A 42 -10.84 5.92 -1.97
N LEU A 43 -9.67 6.38 -2.43
CA LEU A 43 -8.59 5.55 -2.96
C LEU A 43 -7.75 5.00 -1.81
N SER A 44 -7.19 3.79 -1.95
CA SER A 44 -6.43 3.11 -0.88
C SER A 44 -5.20 3.87 -0.34
N GLY A 45 -4.69 4.92 -0.99
CA GLY A 45 -3.53 5.71 -0.49
C GLY A 45 -2.21 4.94 -0.34
N GLY A 46 -2.19 3.63 -0.62
CA GLY A 46 -1.04 2.75 -0.38
C GLY A 46 0.17 3.05 -1.26
N GLY A 47 -0.05 3.47 -2.52
CA GLY A 47 1.05 3.82 -3.44
C GLY A 47 1.96 4.91 -2.89
N PRO A 48 1.43 6.09 -2.51
CA PRO A 48 2.21 7.14 -1.86
C PRO A 48 2.86 6.71 -0.54
N ILE A 49 2.19 5.88 0.29
CA ILE A 49 2.77 5.38 1.54
C ILE A 49 3.99 4.49 1.27
N ILE A 50 3.87 3.53 0.35
CA ILE A 50 4.97 2.64 -0.03
C ILE A 50 6.13 3.45 -0.63
N ALA A 51 5.83 4.40 -1.53
CA ALA A 51 6.84 5.29 -2.10
C ALA A 51 7.58 6.08 -1.00
N GLY A 52 6.85 6.64 -0.03
CA GLY A 52 7.45 7.35 1.10
C GLY A 52 8.34 6.46 1.97
N LEU A 53 7.90 5.23 2.26
CA LEU A 53 8.68 4.26 3.03
C LEU A 53 9.96 3.82 2.30
N LEU A 54 9.90 3.62 0.98
CA LEU A 54 11.09 3.30 0.17
C LEU A 54 12.08 4.47 0.15
N VAL A 55 11.60 5.72 0.04
CA VAL A 55 12.44 6.93 0.12
C VAL A 55 13.06 7.11 1.52
N LEU A 56 12.38 6.63 2.56
CA LEU A 56 12.91 6.57 3.93
C LEU A 56 14.02 5.52 4.11
N GLY A 57 14.35 4.75 3.07
CA GLY A 57 15.39 3.73 3.08
C GLY A 57 14.93 2.37 3.57
N LEU A 58 13.62 2.13 3.71
CA LEU A 58 13.12 0.80 4.01
C LEU A 58 13.23 -0.10 2.77
N ASP A 59 13.66 -1.34 2.99
CA ASP A 59 13.56 -2.39 1.98
C ASP A 59 12.09 -2.66 1.62
N MET A 60 11.87 -3.21 0.42
CA MET A 60 10.54 -3.50 -0.14
C MET A 60 9.64 -4.32 0.81
N LEU A 61 10.21 -5.30 1.50
CA LEU A 61 9.44 -6.19 2.38
C LEU A 61 8.98 -5.45 3.67
N PRO A 62 9.87 -4.78 4.44
CA PRO A 62 9.47 -3.90 5.54
C PRO A 62 8.53 -2.76 5.12
N ALA A 63 8.76 -2.14 3.96
CA ALA A 63 7.91 -1.08 3.43
C ALA A 63 6.49 -1.60 3.15
N ALA A 64 6.36 -2.76 2.51
CA ALA A 64 5.07 -3.39 2.25
C ALA A 64 4.32 -3.70 3.56
N ALA A 65 5.00 -4.31 4.54
CA ALA A 65 4.40 -4.63 5.84
C ALA A 65 3.91 -3.37 6.59
N THR A 66 4.75 -2.34 6.62
CA THR A 66 4.42 -1.07 7.28
C THR A 66 3.27 -0.35 6.56
N SER A 67 3.24 -0.37 5.23
CA SER A 67 2.16 0.24 4.46
C SER A 67 0.81 -0.42 4.72
N ALA A 68 0.77 -1.75 4.89
CA ALA A 68 -0.46 -2.46 5.27
C ALA A 68 -0.94 -2.05 6.66
N TYR A 69 -0.03 -1.85 7.61
CA TYR A 69 -0.37 -1.34 8.94
C TYR A 69 -0.96 0.08 8.89
N VAL A 70 -0.36 0.98 8.12
CA VAL A 70 -0.89 2.34 7.92
C VAL A 70 -2.24 2.30 7.20
N LEU A 71 -2.43 1.38 6.25
CA LEU A 71 -3.68 1.22 5.53
C LEU A 71 -4.84 0.83 6.47
N VAL A 72 -4.59 -0.01 7.47
CA VAL A 72 -5.60 -0.35 8.49
C VAL A 72 -6.01 0.89 9.27
N GLY A 73 -5.05 1.70 9.73
CA GLY A 73 -5.33 2.93 10.47
C GLY A 73 -6.10 3.96 9.64
N THR A 74 -5.67 4.20 8.41
CA THR A 74 -6.35 5.15 7.49
C THR A 74 -7.75 4.66 7.08
N SER A 75 -7.94 3.34 6.92
CA SER A 75 -9.26 2.76 6.65
C SER A 75 -10.22 2.92 7.83
N LEU A 76 -9.73 2.73 9.06
CA LEU A 76 -10.54 2.94 10.27
C LEU A 76 -10.98 4.41 10.39
N VAL A 77 -10.05 5.34 10.17
CA VAL A 77 -10.37 6.77 10.16
C VAL A 77 -11.38 7.10 9.05
N GLY A 78 -11.15 6.59 7.83
CA GLY A 78 -12.07 6.78 6.71
C GLY A 78 -13.49 6.24 6.98
N LEU A 79 -13.59 5.09 7.66
CA LEU A 79 -14.86 4.52 8.10
C LEU A 79 -15.57 5.43 9.11
N LEU A 80 -14.85 5.94 10.11
CA LEU A 80 -15.41 6.86 11.11
C LEU A 80 -15.91 8.16 10.47
N PHE A 81 -15.18 8.71 9.49
CA PHE A 81 -15.62 9.89 8.74
C PHE A 81 -16.90 9.61 7.95
N HIS A 82 -17.00 8.48 7.25
CA HIS A 82 -18.22 8.11 6.53
C HIS A 82 -19.40 7.84 7.45
N LEU A 83 -19.16 7.24 8.62
CA LEU A 83 -20.19 7.01 9.64
C LEU A 83 -20.71 8.34 10.19
N SER A 84 -19.81 9.28 10.48
CA SER A 84 -20.16 10.63 10.96
C SER A 84 -20.94 11.43 9.92
N ALA A 85 -20.66 11.23 8.62
CA ALA A 85 -21.40 11.86 7.53
C ALA A 85 -22.82 11.29 7.32
N ASN A 86 -23.20 10.21 8.03
CA ASN A 86 -24.52 9.56 8.02
C ASN A 86 -25.09 9.23 6.61
N ASN A 87 -24.22 9.06 5.61
CA ASN A 87 -24.58 8.83 4.21
C ASN A 87 -24.15 7.44 3.72
N ILE A 88 -24.24 6.43 4.58
CA ILE A 88 -23.81 5.06 4.26
C ILE A 88 -25.00 4.25 3.77
N ASP A 89 -24.93 3.80 2.52
CA ASP A 89 -25.78 2.71 2.04
C ASP A 89 -25.23 1.38 2.55
N TRP A 90 -25.86 0.86 3.60
CA TRP A 90 -25.46 -0.39 4.24
C TRP A 90 -25.63 -1.62 3.35
N SER A 91 -26.52 -1.60 2.37
CA SER A 91 -26.72 -2.71 1.44
C SER A 91 -25.48 -2.87 0.54
N VAL A 92 -25.06 -1.76 -0.07
CA VAL A 92 -23.85 -1.73 -0.91
C VAL A 92 -22.59 -1.94 -0.06
N GLY A 93 -22.53 -1.30 1.11
CA GLY A 93 -21.41 -1.41 2.05
C GLY A 93 -21.14 -2.85 2.49
N LEU A 94 -22.17 -3.60 2.90
CA LEU A 94 -22.00 -5.01 3.29
C LEU A 94 -21.59 -5.88 2.10
N SER A 95 -22.20 -5.69 0.93
CA SER A 95 -21.87 -6.48 -0.26
C SER A 95 -20.41 -6.28 -0.67
N LEU A 96 -19.92 -5.03 -0.61
CA LEU A 96 -18.51 -4.71 -0.87
C LEU A 96 -17.60 -5.29 0.21
N MET A 97 -17.98 -5.23 1.48
CA MET A 97 -17.18 -5.77 2.59
C MET A 97 -16.98 -7.28 2.45
N ILE A 98 -18.05 -8.02 2.15
CA ILE A 98 -17.99 -9.48 1.94
C ILE A 98 -17.08 -9.80 0.75
N GLY A 99 -17.26 -9.09 -0.37
CA GLY A 99 -16.40 -9.25 -1.55
C GLY A 99 -14.93 -8.96 -1.26
N ALA A 100 -14.64 -7.89 -0.51
CA ALA A 100 -13.29 -7.51 -0.13
C ALA A 100 -12.63 -8.54 0.79
N VAL A 101 -13.34 -9.06 1.79
CA VAL A 101 -12.83 -10.10 2.70
C VAL A 101 -12.54 -11.39 1.94
N LEU A 102 -13.49 -11.85 1.11
CA LEU A 102 -13.29 -13.05 0.31
C LEU A 102 -12.12 -12.88 -0.67
N GLY A 103 -12.02 -11.73 -1.33
CA GLY A 103 -10.91 -11.40 -2.22
C GLY A 103 -9.57 -11.40 -1.50
N ALA A 104 -9.46 -10.73 -0.36
CA ALA A 104 -8.23 -10.66 0.43
C ALA A 104 -7.76 -12.03 0.94
N LEU A 105 -8.70 -12.94 1.25
CA LEU A 105 -8.38 -14.31 1.66
C LEU A 105 -8.03 -15.23 0.48
N CYS A 106 -8.70 -15.06 -0.67
CA CYS A 106 -8.51 -15.92 -1.84
C CYS A 106 -7.29 -15.52 -2.67
N ALA A 107 -7.00 -14.22 -2.79
CA ALA A 107 -5.93 -13.73 -3.66
C ALA A 107 -4.54 -14.31 -3.32
N PRO A 108 -4.06 -14.31 -2.06
CA PRO A 108 -2.76 -14.90 -1.72
C PRO A 108 -2.71 -16.40 -2.01
N ARG A 109 -3.81 -17.12 -1.72
CA ARG A 109 -3.91 -18.56 -1.98
C ARG A 109 -3.84 -18.87 -3.47
N LEU A 110 -4.51 -18.06 -4.30
CA LEU A 110 -4.47 -18.21 -5.75
C LEU A 110 -3.07 -17.88 -6.30
N LEU A 111 -2.43 -16.82 -5.79
CA LEU A 111 -1.08 -16.43 -6.19
C LEU A 111 -0.02 -17.51 -5.88
N MET A 112 -0.21 -18.29 -4.82
CA MET A 112 0.71 -19.38 -4.47
C MET A 112 0.68 -20.56 -5.47
N HIS A 113 -0.42 -20.75 -6.20
CA HIS A 113 -0.58 -21.86 -7.15
C HIS A 113 -0.22 -21.47 -8.59
N ILE A 114 0.14 -20.21 -8.85
CA ILE A 114 0.40 -19.69 -10.20
C ILE A 114 1.85 -19.26 -10.32
N ASP A 115 2.48 -19.61 -11.46
CA ASP A 115 3.82 -19.13 -11.81
C ASP A 115 3.87 -17.59 -11.83
N PRO A 116 4.69 -16.94 -10.98
CA PRO A 116 4.74 -15.48 -10.88
C PRO A 116 5.23 -14.82 -12.17
N GLN A 117 6.04 -15.53 -12.97
CA GLN A 117 6.52 -15.03 -14.25
C GLN A 117 5.39 -14.92 -15.29
N LYS A 118 4.57 -15.97 -15.43
CA LYS A 118 3.42 -15.96 -16.34
C LYS A 118 2.39 -14.94 -15.86
N LEU A 119 2.11 -14.90 -14.56
CA LEU A 119 1.17 -13.93 -13.99
C LEU A 119 1.59 -12.49 -14.30
N ASN A 120 2.85 -12.14 -14.05
CA ASN A 120 3.36 -10.80 -14.35
C ASN A 120 3.31 -10.47 -15.84
N GLN A 121 3.55 -11.45 -16.72
CA GLN A 121 3.49 -11.24 -18.17
C GLN A 121 2.08 -10.88 -18.65
N TYR A 122 1.02 -11.44 -18.03
CA TYR A 122 -0.37 -11.11 -18.37
C TYR A 122 -0.90 -9.89 -17.60
N VAL A 123 -0.60 -9.75 -16.32
CA VAL A 123 -1.12 -8.67 -15.46
C VAL A 123 -0.56 -7.31 -15.86
N LYS A 124 0.73 -7.22 -16.22
CA LYS A 124 1.35 -5.94 -16.60
C LYS A 124 0.69 -5.28 -17.82
N PRO A 125 0.54 -5.94 -18.99
CA PRO A 125 -0.12 -5.33 -20.13
C PRO A 125 -1.60 -5.07 -19.88
N PHE A 126 -2.28 -5.94 -19.12
CA PHE A 126 -3.67 -5.72 -18.72
C PHE A 126 -3.84 -4.46 -17.87
N MET A 127 -3.00 -4.27 -16.85
CA MET A 127 -2.97 -3.05 -16.04
C MET A 127 -2.66 -1.81 -16.90
N GLY A 128 -1.67 -1.90 -17.80
CA GLY A 128 -1.35 -0.81 -18.72
C GLY A 128 -2.53 -0.42 -19.61
N LEU A 129 -3.21 -1.39 -20.20
CA LEU A 129 -4.42 -1.16 -21.01
C LEU A 129 -5.54 -0.53 -20.17
N LEU A 130 -5.78 -1.05 -18.96
CA LEU A 130 -6.79 -0.53 -18.05
C LEU A 130 -6.52 0.94 -17.69
N LEU A 131 -5.27 1.30 -17.41
CA LEU A 131 -4.88 2.68 -17.11
C LEU A 131 -5.10 3.62 -18.30
N ILE A 132 -4.79 3.18 -19.52
CA ILE A 132 -5.05 3.96 -20.74
C ILE A 132 -6.55 4.17 -20.92
N VAL A 133 -7.36 3.12 -20.75
CA VAL A 133 -8.83 3.21 -20.88
C VAL A 133 -9.42 4.12 -19.82
N MET A 134 -9.00 4.00 -18.55
CA MET A 134 -9.47 4.89 -17.47
C MET A 134 -9.04 6.34 -17.72
N GLY A 135 -7.80 6.56 -18.16
CA GLY A 135 -7.29 7.90 -18.49
C GLY A 135 -8.08 8.56 -19.62
N LEU A 136 -8.39 7.81 -20.68
CA LEU A 136 -9.22 8.29 -21.79
C LEU A 136 -10.65 8.62 -21.34
N ARG A 137 -11.26 7.75 -20.52
CA ARG A 137 -12.60 7.96 -19.94
C ARG A 137 -12.71 9.17 -19.02
N MET A 138 -11.60 9.64 -18.45
CA MET A 138 -11.59 10.83 -17.60
C MET A 138 -11.59 12.13 -18.42
N ILE A 139 -11.08 12.09 -19.65
CA ILE A 139 -10.95 13.27 -20.53
C ILE A 139 -12.21 13.49 -21.38
N VAL A 140 -12.89 12.42 -21.78
CA VAL A 140 -14.11 12.43 -22.61
C VAL A 140 -15.35 12.35 -21.74
#